data_AF-A0A1Q7EID0-F1
#
_entry.id   AF-A0A1Q7EID0-F1
#
_cell.length_a   1.000
_cell.length_b   1.000
_cell.length_c   1.000
_cell.angle_alpha   90.00
_cell.angle_beta   90.00
_cell.angle_gamma   90.00
#
_symmetry.space_group_name_H-M   'P 1'
#
loop_
_entity.id
_entity.type
_entity.pdbx_description
1 polymer ?
#
loop_
_entity_poly.entity_id
_entity_poly.type
_entity_poly.pdbx_seq_one_letter_code
_entity_poly.pdbx_strand_id
1 'polypeptide(L)'
;MRLTRIVPAAMIAAALLVAGEATASANVVWCLYDPPIQVVTPGGEILVVNNTIYLPPYERHLAKHFVATATAVSNGHGGTHITVHVQIASGISSAHVVSSVNRFQVSSGGGGTGGTVVTTDLDVPAA
;
A
#
# COMPACT_ATOMS: atom_id res chain seq x y z
N MET A 1 -19.42 46.45 33.39
CA MET A 1 -18.52 45.31 33.08
C MET A 1 -19.30 44.26 32.30
N ARG A 2 -18.96 44.03 31.02
CA ARG A 2 -19.45 42.89 30.23
C ARG A 2 -18.21 42.25 29.61
N LEU A 3 -17.80 41.11 30.16
CA LEU A 3 -16.87 40.19 29.52
C LEU A 3 -17.63 39.46 28.41
N THR A 4 -17.35 39.78 27.15
CA THR A 4 -17.75 38.93 26.03
C THR A 4 -16.51 38.16 25.59
N ARG A 5 -16.48 36.88 25.98
CA ARG A 5 -15.48 35.88 25.60
C ARG A 5 -15.45 35.74 24.08
N ILE A 6 -14.36 36.16 23.45
CA ILE A 6 -14.00 35.75 22.08
C ILE A 6 -13.04 34.57 22.25
N VAL A 7 -13.58 33.36 22.20
CA VAL A 7 -12.86 32.08 22.23
C VAL A 7 -12.77 31.57 20.78
N PRO A 8 -11.64 30.99 20.37
CA PRO A 8 -10.90 31.42 19.17
C PRO A 8 -11.33 30.67 17.90
N ALA A 9 -11.73 31.42 16.88
CA ALA A 9 -11.92 30.89 15.52
C ALA A 9 -10.60 30.58 14.78
N ALA A 10 -9.45 30.82 15.42
CA ALA A 10 -8.13 30.70 14.79
C ALA A 10 -7.51 29.29 14.83
N MET A 11 -8.08 28.35 15.60
CA MET A 11 -7.47 27.01 15.79
C MET A 11 -7.94 25.95 14.79
N ILE A 12 -8.97 26.20 13.99
CA ILE A 12 -9.46 25.22 13.00
C ILE A 12 -8.64 25.27 11.70
N ALA A 13 -8.02 26.40 11.37
CA ALA A 13 -7.22 26.54 10.15
C ALA A 13 -5.89 25.75 10.19
N ALA A 14 -5.35 25.46 11.38
CA ALA A 14 -4.08 24.75 11.52
C ALA A 14 -4.22 23.22 11.35
N ALA A 15 -5.41 22.66 11.55
CA ALA A 15 -5.63 21.20 11.44
C ALA A 15 -5.74 20.70 9.99
N LEU A 16 -5.97 21.58 9.01
CA LEU A 16 -6.03 21.23 7.60
C LEU A 16 -4.66 21.21 6.90
N LEU A 17 -3.61 21.71 7.56
CA LEU A 17 -2.24 21.72 7.03
C LEU A 17 -1.45 20.44 7.34
N VAL A 18 -2.03 19.54 8.15
CA VAL A 18 -1.47 18.21 8.49
C VAL A 18 -2.40 17.09 7.98
N ALA A 19 -3.29 17.41 7.05
CA ALA A 19 -3.84 16.40 6.16
C ALA A 19 -2.75 16.15 5.12
N GLY A 20 -2.04 15.03 5.30
CA GLY A 20 -0.85 14.66 4.55
C GLY A 20 -1.03 14.79 3.05
N GLU A 21 0.12 14.83 2.37
CA GLU A 21 0.35 14.91 0.93
C GLU A 21 -0.57 13.98 0.12
N ALA A 22 -1.84 14.32 0.02
CA ALA A 22 -2.77 13.76 -0.93
C ALA A 22 -2.48 14.48 -2.24
N THR A 23 -1.45 14.00 -2.93
CA THR A 23 -1.26 14.28 -4.35
C THR A 23 -2.48 13.73 -5.09
N ALA A 24 -3.50 14.58 -5.20
CA ALA A 24 -4.70 14.33 -5.98
C ALA A 24 -4.29 14.18 -7.45
N SER A 25 -4.28 12.92 -7.90
CA SER A 25 -4.52 12.40 -9.25
C SER A 25 -4.42 13.39 -10.43
N ALA A 26 -3.32 13.31 -11.15
CA ALA A 26 -3.31 13.33 -12.61
C ALA A 26 -2.23 12.34 -13.04
N ASN A 27 -2.46 11.56 -14.11
CA ASN A 27 -1.47 10.66 -14.74
C ASN A 27 -0.88 9.51 -13.90
N VAL A 28 -1.67 8.86 -13.04
CA VAL A 28 -1.35 7.48 -12.59
C VAL A 28 -2.33 6.54 -13.27
N VAL A 29 -1.88 5.88 -14.34
CA VAL A 29 -2.71 4.88 -15.04
C VAL A 29 -2.73 3.59 -14.23
N TRP A 30 -3.92 3.00 -14.17
CA TRP A 30 -4.22 1.84 -13.37
C TRP A 30 -3.69 0.54 -13.99
N CYS A 31 -3.13 -0.25 -13.08
CA CYS A 31 -3.05 -1.70 -13.08
C CYS A 31 -2.13 -2.34 -14.12
N LEU A 32 -0.90 -2.62 -13.66
CA LEU A 32 -0.46 -3.99 -13.80
C LEU A 32 -0.76 -4.77 -12.53
N TYR A 33 -1.54 -5.81 -12.73
CA TYR A 33 -1.83 -6.84 -11.77
C TYR A 33 -0.76 -7.91 -11.95
N ASP A 34 0.09 -8.06 -10.94
CA ASP A 34 0.93 -9.25 -10.83
C ASP A 34 0.02 -10.43 -10.47
N PRO A 35 0.20 -11.65 -11.01
CA PRO A 35 -0.62 -12.78 -10.62
C PRO A 35 -0.69 -12.89 -9.09
N PRO A 36 -1.86 -13.24 -8.54
CA PRO A 36 -2.04 -13.25 -7.11
C PRO A 36 -1.13 -14.30 -6.48
N ILE A 37 -0.52 -13.94 -5.35
CA ILE A 37 0.34 -14.85 -4.60
C ILE A 37 -0.51 -15.59 -3.59
N GLN A 38 -0.46 -16.92 -3.60
CA GLN A 38 -1.05 -17.73 -2.56
C GLN A 38 -0.03 -17.93 -1.44
N VAL A 39 -0.43 -17.63 -0.21
CA VAL A 39 0.36 -17.90 0.99
C VAL A 39 -0.41 -18.81 1.92
N VAL A 40 0.31 -19.73 2.58
CA VAL A 40 -0.25 -20.59 3.61
C VAL A 40 0.00 -19.91 4.95
N THR A 41 -1.06 -19.64 5.71
CA THR A 41 -0.94 -19.07 7.05
C THR A 41 -0.32 -20.09 8.01
N PRO A 42 0.24 -19.64 9.15
CA PRO A 42 0.66 -20.56 10.21
C PRO A 42 -0.45 -21.49 10.72
N GLY A 43 -1.72 -21.08 10.57
CA GLY A 43 -2.90 -21.88 10.89
C GLY A 43 -3.31 -22.88 9.80
N GLY A 44 -2.61 -22.94 8.67
CA GLY A 44 -2.87 -23.86 7.56
C GLY A 44 -3.92 -23.37 6.55
N GLU A 45 -4.40 -22.13 6.66
CA GLU A 45 -5.32 -21.56 5.68
C GLU A 45 -4.59 -20.99 4.46
N ILE A 46 -5.22 -21.02 3.29
CA ILE A 46 -4.69 -20.38 2.09
C ILE A 46 -5.28 -18.97 1.99
N LEU A 47 -4.41 -17.96 1.94
CA LEU A 47 -4.77 -16.58 1.64
C LEU A 47 -4.24 -16.16 0.28
N VAL A 48 -5.00 -15.30 -0.40
CA VAL A 48 -4.66 -14.76 -1.71
C VAL A 48 -4.25 -13.31 -1.54
N VAL A 49 -2.98 -13.02 -1.80
CA VAL A 49 -2.39 -11.69 -1.79
C VAL A 49 -2.42 -11.14 -3.21
N ASN A 50 -3.03 -9.96 -3.38
CA ASN A 50 -3.14 -9.27 -4.64
C ASN A 50 -2.15 -8.10 -4.65
N ASN A 51 -1.45 -7.90 -5.75
CA ASN A 51 -0.54 -6.78 -5.91
C ASN A 51 -1.01 -5.89 -7.07
N THR A 52 -1.16 -4.61 -6.79
CA THR A 52 -1.48 -3.58 -7.79
C THR A 52 -0.31 -2.62 -7.87
N ILE A 53 0.25 -2.48 -9.08
CA ILE A 53 1.38 -1.58 -9.31
C ILE A 53 0.92 -0.42 -10.18
N TYR A 54 1.19 0.78 -9.67
CA TYR A 54 0.88 2.06 -10.27
C TYR A 54 2.15 2.65 -10.86
N LEU A 55 2.09 2.99 -12.15
CA LEU A 55 3.21 3.53 -12.91
C LEU A 55 2.80 4.80 -13.67
N PRO A 56 3.76 5.67 -14.02
CA PRO A 56 3.54 6.73 -14.98
C PRO A 56 3.11 6.17 -16.36
N PRO A 57 2.21 6.86 -17.08
CA PRO A 57 1.64 6.36 -18.34
C PRO A 57 2.69 6.09 -19.43
N TYR A 58 3.78 6.87 -19.45
CA TYR A 58 4.86 6.71 -20.43
C TYR A 58 5.74 5.48 -20.17
N GLU A 59 5.71 4.90 -18.96
CA GLU A 59 6.53 3.75 -18.56
C GLU A 59 5.78 2.42 -18.59
N ARG A 60 4.49 2.43 -18.93
CA ARG A 60 3.65 1.21 -18.99
C ARG A 60 4.23 0.10 -19.87
N HIS A 61 5.00 0.47 -20.88
CA HIS A 61 5.63 -0.49 -21.79
C HIS A 61 6.70 -1.36 -21.09
N LEU A 62 7.26 -0.89 -19.97
CA LEU A 62 8.26 -1.60 -19.17
C LEU A 62 7.65 -2.62 -18.20
N ALA A 63 6.34 -2.60 -18.05
CA ALA A 63 5.68 -3.26 -16.95
C ALA A 63 5.49 -4.77 -17.12
N LYS A 64 5.99 -5.39 -18.20
CA LYS A 64 5.46 -6.68 -18.68
C LYS A 64 5.45 -7.81 -17.65
N HIS A 65 6.37 -7.85 -16.69
CA HIS A 65 6.32 -8.74 -15.53
C HIS A 65 7.06 -8.06 -14.36
N PHE A 66 6.39 -7.89 -13.23
CA PHE A 66 7.05 -7.61 -11.97
C PHE A 66 7.25 -8.94 -11.25
N VAL A 67 8.34 -9.08 -10.50
CA VAL A 67 8.54 -10.29 -9.69
C VAL A 67 8.10 -9.93 -8.28
N ALA A 68 7.08 -10.61 -7.77
CA ALA A 68 6.68 -10.49 -6.39
C ALA A 68 6.77 -11.81 -5.63
N THR A 69 7.13 -11.71 -4.35
CA THR A 69 7.16 -12.84 -3.41
C THR A 69 6.48 -12.42 -2.12
N ALA A 70 5.77 -13.32 -1.47
CA ALA A 70 5.16 -13.07 -0.18
C ALA A 70 5.53 -14.17 0.81
N THR A 71 5.72 -13.78 2.06
CA THR A 71 5.96 -14.68 3.19
C THR A 71 4.91 -14.43 4.26
N ALA A 72 4.46 -15.49 4.94
CA ALA A 72 3.42 -15.42 5.96
C ALA A 72 3.94 -16.03 7.25
N VAL A 73 3.85 -15.27 8.35
CA VAL A 73 4.26 -15.69 9.70
C VAL A 73 3.15 -15.35 10.70
N SER A 74 3.23 -15.87 11.92
CA SER A 74 2.24 -15.52 12.94
C SER A 74 2.47 -14.09 13.42
N ASN A 75 1.40 -13.31 13.58
CA ASN A 75 1.49 -11.95 14.14
C ASN A 75 1.49 -11.90 15.68
N GLY A 76 1.52 -13.06 16.36
CA GLY A 76 1.49 -13.16 17.82
C GLY A 76 0.12 -12.92 18.48
N HIS A 77 -0.90 -12.50 17.73
CA HIS A 77 -2.25 -12.18 18.22
C HIS A 77 -3.33 -13.12 17.66
N GLY A 78 -2.92 -14.29 17.14
CA GLY A 78 -3.80 -15.25 16.48
C GLY A 78 -4.04 -14.99 14.99
N GLY A 79 -3.50 -13.91 14.44
CA GLY A 79 -3.55 -13.60 13.00
C GLY A 79 -2.25 -13.94 12.26
N THR A 80 -2.16 -13.44 11.04
CA THR A 80 -1.02 -13.67 10.13
C THR A 80 -0.42 -12.35 9.71
N HIS A 81 0.88 -12.21 9.89
CA HIS A 81 1.67 -11.12 9.32
C HIS A 81 2.23 -11.58 7.97
N ILE A 82 1.93 -10.84 6.91
CA ILE A 82 2.37 -11.16 5.56
C ILE A 82 3.30 -10.06 5.06
N THR A 83 4.54 -10.42 4.77
CA THR A 83 5.52 -9.51 4.15
C THR A 83 5.60 -9.81 2.66
N VAL A 84 5.37 -8.80 1.83
CA VAL A 84 5.42 -8.88 0.38
C VAL A 84 6.58 -8.07 -0.14
N HIS A 85 7.37 -8.65 -1.04
CA HIS A 85 8.45 -7.99 -1.75
C HIS A 85 8.11 -7.93 -3.24
N VAL A 86 8.12 -6.73 -3.81
CA VAL A 86 7.86 -6.49 -5.24
C VAL A 86 9.10 -5.86 -5.87
N GLN A 87 9.71 -6.55 -6.83
CA GLN A 87 10.87 -6.08 -7.56
C GLN A 87 10.45 -5.14 -8.68
N ILE A 88 10.82 -3.87 -8.60
CA ILE A 88 10.51 -2.87 -9.62
C ILE A 88 11.51 -2.98 -10.77
N ALA A 89 11.03 -3.21 -11.98
CA ALA A 89 11.87 -3.33 -13.16
C ALA A 89 12.77 -2.09 -13.35
N SER A 90 14.02 -2.32 -13.77
CA SER A 90 14.95 -1.23 -14.08
C SER A 90 14.39 -0.32 -15.17
N GLY A 91 14.62 0.99 -15.04
CA GLY A 91 14.16 1.99 -16.01
C GLY A 91 12.78 2.59 -15.68
N ILE A 92 12.12 2.15 -14.61
CA ILE A 92 10.95 2.82 -14.05
C ILE A 92 11.41 4.00 -13.19
N SER A 93 10.89 5.20 -13.44
CA SER A 93 11.26 6.39 -12.68
C SER A 93 10.54 6.46 -11.34
N SER A 94 9.30 5.94 -11.28
CA SER A 94 8.50 5.88 -10.06
C SER A 94 7.47 4.76 -10.14
N ALA A 95 7.30 4.02 -9.06
CA ALA A 95 6.28 3.00 -8.88
C ALA A 95 5.64 3.15 -7.51
N HIS A 96 4.33 2.96 -7.44
CA HIS A 96 3.61 2.78 -6.19
C HIS A 96 2.97 1.39 -6.20
N VAL A 97 3.29 0.57 -5.20
CA VAL A 97 2.82 -0.80 -5.07
C VAL A 97 1.79 -0.84 -3.95
N VAL A 98 0.67 -1.50 -4.20
CA VAL A 98 -0.34 -1.80 -3.18
C VAL A 98 -0.58 -3.29 -3.12
N SER A 99 -0.32 -3.86 -1.96
CA SER A 99 -0.59 -5.26 -1.66
C SER A 99 -1.87 -5.37 -0.85
N SER A 100 -2.70 -6.39 -1.11
CA SER A 100 -3.97 -6.57 -0.39
C SER A 100 -4.40 -8.01 -0.22
N VAL A 101 -5.09 -8.29 0.90
CA VAL A 101 -5.86 -9.51 1.11
C VAL A 101 -7.33 -9.15 1.16
N ASN A 102 -8.00 -9.30 0.01
CA ASN A 102 -9.37 -8.81 -0.19
C ASN A 102 -10.39 -9.47 0.75
N ARG A 103 -10.18 -10.74 1.13
CA ARG A 103 -11.05 -11.48 2.08
C ARG A 103 -11.23 -10.72 3.41
N PHE A 104 -10.19 -10.03 3.87
CA PHE A 104 -10.17 -9.29 5.14
C PHE A 104 -10.14 -7.77 4.95
N GLN A 105 -10.22 -7.29 3.71
CA GLN A 105 -10.13 -5.86 3.38
C GLN A 105 -8.86 -5.17 3.94
N VAL A 106 -7.77 -5.92 4.06
CA VAL A 106 -6.46 -5.39 4.49
C VAL A 106 -5.64 -5.02 3.27
N SER A 107 -5.04 -3.84 3.29
CA SER A 107 -4.11 -3.39 2.25
C SER A 107 -2.98 -2.57 2.84
N SER A 108 -1.86 -2.54 2.11
CA SER A 108 -0.65 -1.79 2.47
C SER A 108 0.02 -1.32 1.19
N GLY A 109 0.64 -0.14 1.25
CA GLY A 109 1.21 0.53 0.09
C GLY A 109 2.64 0.98 0.33
N GLY A 110 3.44 1.00 -0.73
CA GLY A 110 4.83 1.44 -0.71
C GLY A 110 5.27 2.04 -2.04
N GLY A 111 6.17 3.02 -2.00
CA GLY A 111 6.77 3.64 -3.17
C GLY A 111 8.17 3.11 -3.46
N GLY A 112 8.54 3.05 -4.74
CA GLY A 112 9.88 2.66 -5.17
C GLY A 112 10.22 3.17 -6.56
N THR A 113 11.47 2.95 -6.96
CA THR A 113 11.99 3.31 -8.29
C THR A 113 12.60 2.07 -8.96
N GLY A 114 12.94 2.17 -10.24
CA GLY A 114 13.47 1.04 -11.00
C GLY A 114 14.75 0.45 -10.40
N GLY A 115 14.80 -0.88 -10.32
CA GLY A 115 15.90 -1.62 -9.68
C GLY A 115 15.78 -1.71 -8.15
N THR A 116 14.72 -1.18 -7.54
CA THR A 116 14.47 -1.31 -6.10
C THR A 116 13.49 -2.44 -5.79
N VAL A 117 13.48 -2.87 -4.54
CA VAL A 117 12.47 -3.80 -3.99
C VAL A 117 11.57 -2.99 -3.08
N VAL A 118 10.27 -2.97 -3.38
CA VAL A 118 9.25 -2.38 -2.51
C VAL A 118 8.75 -3.47 -1.57
N THR A 119 8.87 -3.23 -0.28
CA THR A 119 8.34 -4.12 0.76
C THR A 119 7.06 -3.52 1.33
N THR A 120 6.02 -4.35 1.43
CA THR A 120 4.76 -3.98 2.09
C THR A 120 4.35 -5.06 3.07
N ASP A 121 3.85 -4.66 4.23
CA ASP A 121 3.43 -5.58 5.28
C ASP A 121 1.92 -5.53 5.47
N LEU A 122 1.29 -6.70 5.62
CA LEU A 122 -0.15 -6.87 5.81
C LEU A 122 -0.39 -7.65 7.11
N ASP A 123 -1.05 -7.03 8.07
CA ASP A 123 -1.53 -7.70 9.28
C ASP A 123 -2.96 -8.19 9.07
N VAL A 124 -3.09 -9.49 8.84
CA VAL A 124 -4.38 -10.16 8.62
C VAL A 124 -4.89 -10.72 9.96
N PRO A 125 -6.15 -10.46 10.34
CA PRO A 125 -6.72 -11.02 11.56
C PRO A 125 -6.85 -12.54 11.48
N ALA A 126 -7.14 -13.16 12.63
CA ALA A 126 -7.53 -14.57 12.68
C ALA A 126 -8.77 -14.79 11.81
N ALA A 127 -8.80 -15.90 11.08
CA ALA A 127 -9.90 -16.31 10.24
C ALA A 127 -11.05 -16.94 11.03
#